data_AF-A0A920TKW4-F1
#
_entry.id   AF-A0A920TKW4-F1
#
_cell.length_a   1.000
_cell.length_b   1.000
_cell.length_c   1.000
_cell.angle_alpha   90.00
_cell.angle_beta   90.00
_cell.angle_gamma   90.00
#
_symmetry.space_group_name_H-M   'P 1'
#
loop_
_entity.id
_entity.type
_entity.pdbx_description
1 polymer ?
#
loop_
_entity_poly.entity_id
_entity_poly.type
_entity_poly.pdbx_seq_one_letter_code
_entity_poly.pdbx_strand_id
1 'polypeptide(L)' 'MQQLVECVPNFSEGRDLAKISTITAQIEAIPGITLLDVDPGADTNRTVVTFVGSIEAVKMQLFKR' A
#
# COMPACT_ATOMS: atom_id res chain seq x y z
N MET A 1 1.99 24.94 -1.95
CA MET A 1 2.47 23.59 -2.33
C MET A 1 1.76 22.57 -1.46
N GLN A 2 1.09 21.57 -2.03
CA GLN A 2 0.57 20.45 -1.24
C GLN A 2 1.73 19.50 -0.94
N GLN A 3 1.93 19.15 0.33
CA GLN A 3 2.94 18.18 0.74
C GLN A 3 2.39 16.76 0.55
N LEU A 4 3.10 15.97 -0.25
CA LEU A 4 2.84 14.55 -0.43
C LEU A 4 3.87 13.74 0.36
N VAL A 5 3.44 12.59 0.85
CA VAL A 5 4.28 11.58 1.50
C VAL A 5 4.18 10.29 0.70
N GLU A 6 5.33 9.68 0.45
CA GLU A 6 5.42 8.33 -0.07
C GLU A 6 5.48 7.33 1.10
N CYS A 7 4.71 6.26 0.99
CA CYS A 7 4.73 5.15 1.93
C CYS A 7 5.01 3.86 1.16
N VAL A 8 5.96 3.06 1.68
CA VAL A 8 6.45 1.83 1.04
C VAL A 8 6.33 0.64 2.01
N PRO A 9 5.11 0.23 2.40
CA PRO A 9 4.95 -0.94 3.27
C PRO A 9 5.39 -2.23 2.58
N ASN A 10 5.81 -3.18 3.42
CA ASN A 10 6.19 -4.52 3.02
C ASN A 10 5.23 -5.52 3.67
N PHE A 11 4.59 -6.37 2.86
CA PHE A 11 3.68 -7.42 3.32
C PHE A 11 4.35 -8.79 3.14
N SER A 12 4.28 -9.66 4.14
CA SER A 12 4.80 -11.04 4.10
C SER A 12 3.86 -12.00 3.35
N GLU A 13 3.43 -11.60 2.17
CA GLU A 13 2.64 -12.38 1.22
C GLU A 13 3.13 -12.00 -0.18
N GLY A 14 3.56 -12.99 -0.98
CA GLY A 14 4.07 -12.77 -2.34
C GLY A 14 3.52 -13.75 -3.37
N ARG A 15 2.61 -14.64 -2.97
CA ARG A 15 2.14 -15.75 -3.81
C ARG A 15 0.64 -15.69 -4.05
N ASP A 16 -0.11 -15.38 -3.00
CA ASP A 16 -1.57 -15.25 -3.09
C ASP A 16 -1.96 -13.87 -3.63
N LEU A 17 -2.11 -13.81 -4.95
CA LEU A 17 -2.52 -12.58 -5.65
C LEU A 17 -3.90 -12.07 -5.21
N ALA A 18 -4.79 -12.94 -4.74
CA ALA A 18 -6.10 -12.51 -4.26
C ALA A 18 -5.98 -11.77 -2.91
N LYS A 19 -5.12 -12.25 -2.00
CA LYS A 19 -4.80 -11.52 -0.77
C LYS A 19 -4.10 -10.20 -1.06
N ILE A 20 -3.11 -10.19 -1.95
CA ILE A 20 -2.40 -8.96 -2.35
C ILE A 20 -3.37 -7.94 -2.95
N SER A 21 -4.28 -8.39 -3.82
CA SER A 21 -5.33 -7.53 -4.39
C SER A 21 -6.26 -6.99 -3.31
N THR A 22 -6.63 -7.79 -2.31
CA THR A 22 -7.46 -7.35 -1.19
C THR A 22 -6.76 -6.26 -0.37
N ILE A 23 -5.47 -6.42 -0.10
CA ILE A 23 -4.66 -5.44 0.65
C ILE A 23 -4.58 -4.12 -0.12
N THR A 24 -4.25 -4.18 -1.41
CA THR A 24 -4.07 -2.99 -2.27
C THR A 24 -5.38 -2.25 -2.50
N ALA A 25 -6.51 -2.96 -2.65
CA ALA A 25 -7.83 -2.36 -2.73
C ALA A 25 -8.21 -1.57 -1.45
N GLN A 26 -7.82 -2.05 -0.26
CA GLN A 26 -8.05 -1.31 0.99
C GLN A 26 -7.21 -0.03 1.08
N ILE A 27 -5.98 -0.04 0.54
CA ILE A 27 -5.10 1.13 0.45
C ILE A 27 -5.72 2.18 -0.49
N GLU A 28 -6.12 1.77 -1.69
CA GLU A 28 -6.72 2.66 -2.70
C GLU A 28 -8.08 3.24 -2.27
N ALA A 29 -8.82 2.53 -1.42
CA ALA A 29 -10.10 3.00 -0.89
C ALA A 29 -9.97 4.21 0.05
N ILE A 30 -8.75 4.59 0.48
CA ILE A 30 -8.53 5.76 1.33
C ILE A 30 -8.52 7.03 0.49
N PRO A 31 -9.43 7.98 0.77
CA PRO A 31 -9.45 9.24 0.04
C PRO A 31 -8.11 9.99 0.14
N GLY A 32 -7.59 10.40 -1.01
CA GLY A 32 -6.32 11.13 -1.10
C GLY A 32 -5.07 10.25 -1.07
N ILE A 33 -5.22 8.92 -1.21
CA ILE A 33 -4.13 8.00 -1.57
C ILE A 33 -4.15 7.73 -3.08
N THR A 34 -2.97 7.55 -3.66
CA THR A 34 -2.76 7.03 -5.01
C THR A 34 -1.75 5.90 -4.95
N LEU A 35 -2.18 4.71 -5.35
CA LEU A 35 -1.31 3.55 -5.50
C LEU A 35 -0.40 3.78 -6.71
N LEU A 36 0.91 3.61 -6.53
CA LEU A 36 1.91 3.81 -7.57
C LEU A 36 2.45 2.48 -8.10
N ASP A 37 2.70 1.52 -7.21
CA ASP A 37 3.29 0.24 -7.58
C ASP A 37 2.94 -0.88 -6.60
N VAL A 38 2.93 -2.11 -7.12
CA VAL A 38 2.72 -3.36 -6.37
C VAL A 38 3.67 -4.41 -6.95
N ASP A 39 4.71 -4.74 -6.20
CA ASP A 39 5.77 -5.67 -6.61
C ASP A 39 5.75 -6.94 -5.73
N PRO A 40 5.04 -8.01 -6.17
CA PRO A 40 5.01 -9.28 -5.47
C PRO A 40 6.20 -10.17 -5.83
N GLY A 41 6.99 -10.53 -4.82
CA GLY A 41 8.06 -11.52 -4.90
C GLY A 41 7.60 -12.90 -4.42
N ALA A 42 7.29 -13.80 -5.35
CA ALA A 42 6.85 -15.18 -5.04
C ALA A 42 7.92 -16.02 -4.31
N ASP A 43 9.18 -15.84 -4.68
CA ASP A 43 10.31 -16.57 -4.08
C ASP A 43 10.60 -16.10 -2.65
N THR A 44 10.49 -14.79 -2.40
CA THR A 44 10.71 -14.18 -1.08
C THR A 44 9.45 -14.17 -0.21
N ASN A 45 8.29 -14.54 -0.78
CA ASN A 45 6.97 -14.43 -0.17
C ASN A 45 6.72 -13.04 0.44
N ARG A 46 7.07 -12.00 -0.32
CA ARG A 46 6.94 -10.60 0.10
C ARG A 46 6.38 -9.76 -1.02
N THR A 47 5.48 -8.83 -0.70
CA THR A 47 5.04 -7.79 -1.63
C THR A 47 5.46 -6.42 -1.11
N VAL A 48 6.11 -5.64 -1.96
CA VAL A 48 6.37 -4.22 -1.73
C VAL A 48 5.22 -3.44 -2.38
N VAL A 49 4.59 -2.54 -1.62
CA VAL A 49 3.53 -1.69 -2.14
C VAL A 49 3.96 -0.25 -1.99
N THR A 50 3.85 0.55 -3.05
CA THR A 50 4.24 1.96 -3.06
C THR A 50 3.02 2.81 -3.33
N PHE A 51 2.76 3.80 -2.47
CA PHE A 51 1.68 4.76 -2.68
C PHE A 51 2.04 6.13 -2.13
N VAL A 52 1.37 7.16 -2.66
CA VAL A 52 1.52 8.55 -2.22
C VAL A 52 0.20 9.12 -1.73
N GLY A 53 0.27 10.08 -0.81
CA GLY A 53 -0.90 10.84 -0.39
C GLY A 53 -0.55 11.98 0.56
N SER A 54 -1.57 12.69 1.05
CA SER A 54 -1.37 13.68 2.11
C SER A 54 -0.92 13.00 3.40
N ILE A 55 -0.21 13.73 4.27
CA ILE A 55 0.23 13.24 5.59
C ILE A 55 -0.93 12.60 6.36
N GLU A 56 -2.11 13.22 6.34
CA GLU A 56 -3.29 12.73 7.06
C GLU A 56 -3.88 11.45 6.44
N ALA A 57 -3.91 11.36 5.11
CA ALA A 57 -4.35 10.15 4.41
C ALA A 57 -3.42 8.96 4.69
N VAL A 58 -2.09 9.17 4.65
CA VAL A 58 -1.10 8.13 4.93
C VAL A 58 -1.16 7.67 6.38
N LYS A 59 -1.33 8.59 7.35
CA LYS A 59 -1.53 8.23 8.76
C LYS A 59 -2.79 7.40 8.96
N MET A 60 -3.90 7.75 8.33
CA MET A 60 -5.15 7.00 8.47
C MET A 60 -4.98 5.53 8.08
N GLN A 61 -4.16 5.24 7.05
CA GLN A 61 -3.88 3.86 6.66
C GLN A 61 -3.10 3.08 7.73
N LEU A 62 -2.11 3.70 8.36
CA LEU A 62 -1.25 3.03 9.35
C LEU A 62 -1.99 2.61 10.63
N PHE A 63 -3.11 3.27 10.95
CA PHE A 63 -3.85 3.04 12.20
C PHE A 63 -5.16 2.28 12.02
N LYS A 64 -5.55 1.90 10.79
CA LYS A 64 -6.67 0.97 10.56
C LYS A 64 -6.25 -0.43 11.01
N ARG A 65 -6.84 -0.91 12.10
CA ARG A 65 -6.74 -2.29 12.58
C ARG A 65 -7.64 -3.23 11.78
#